data_AF-A0A2M7DTA2-F1
#
_entry.id   AF-A0A2M7DTA2-F1
#
_cell.length_a   1.000
_cell.length_b   1.000
_cell.length_c   1.000
_cell.angle_alpha   90.00
_cell.angle_beta   90.00
_cell.angle_gamma   90.00
#
_symmetry.space_group_name_H-M   'P 1'
#
loop_
_entity.id
_entity.type
_entity.pdbx_description
1 polymer ?
#
loop_
_entity_poly.entity_id
_entity_poly.type
_entity_poly.pdbx_seq_one_letter_code
_entity_poly.pdbx_strand_id
1 'polypeptide(L)'
;MAVIVRRKAIINGKEIIMTPFLGEGKITRDDMEKARRLDKYLEQKMNHILKEMKREGTLNANALKKWHALGEKLSFVDDKSLVNPEDVNNGYIWQAIRQHCPLELLPRGTQKTDVGATTKARREGKKYDHLHYCYQLGRHKWEDINWVGEWFNWITLMESPGLMRDPRVLPIMKQMIRSLERTITKNEFRVLAKSLRKFFSTKSEYRDTSGVSDSEIREIIIKSGREAGIVKTKMKSAYQLIDSGRMKESFLIQDRENIKRGNFQKRQL
;
A
#
# COMPACT_ATOMS: atom_id res chain seq x y z
N MET A 1 -2.43 -26.66 -9.59
CA MET A 1 -2.34 -26.76 -8.12
C MET A 1 -3.64 -26.29 -7.51
N ALA A 2 -4.02 -26.86 -6.36
CA ALA A 2 -5.18 -26.44 -5.59
C ALA A 2 -4.75 -25.92 -4.21
N VAL A 3 -5.66 -25.22 -3.54
CA VAL A 3 -5.53 -24.70 -2.17
C VAL A 3 -6.68 -25.25 -1.33
N ILE A 4 -6.38 -25.69 -0.11
CA ILE A 4 -7.42 -26.12 0.84
C ILE A 4 -8.03 -24.90 1.52
N VAL A 5 -9.35 -24.78 1.46
CA VAL A 5 -10.09 -23.71 2.15
C VAL A 5 -11.23 -24.30 2.93
N ARG A 6 -11.20 -24.17 4.26
CA ARG A 6 -12.30 -24.63 5.14
C ARG A 6 -13.53 -23.72 5.03
N ARG A 7 -14.74 -24.26 4.92
CA ARG A 7 -16.00 -23.49 4.87
C ARG A 7 -17.12 -24.19 5.63
N LYS A 8 -17.99 -23.40 6.29
CA LYS A 8 -19.22 -23.90 6.90
C LYS A 8 -20.28 -24.07 5.81
N ALA A 9 -20.95 -25.22 5.79
CA ALA A 9 -22.08 -25.50 4.92
C ALA A 9 -23.21 -26.10 5.74
N ILE A 10 -24.45 -25.81 5.36
CA ILE A 10 -25.64 -26.44 5.95
C ILE A 10 -26.06 -27.56 5.00
N ILE A 11 -25.94 -28.81 5.44
CA ILE A 11 -26.43 -29.97 4.70
C ILE A 11 -27.47 -30.67 5.58
N ASN A 12 -28.69 -30.81 5.08
CA ASN A 12 -29.82 -31.42 5.80
C ASN A 12 -30.05 -30.79 7.18
N GLY A 13 -29.98 -29.46 7.27
CA GLY A 13 -30.20 -28.71 8.51
C GLY A 13 -29.04 -28.79 9.52
N LYS A 14 -27.96 -29.51 9.22
CA LYS A 14 -26.77 -29.61 10.08
C LYS A 14 -25.62 -28.79 9.51
N GLU A 15 -24.95 -28.04 10.38
CA GLU A 15 -23.73 -27.32 10.03
C GLU A 15 -22.55 -28.30 9.97
N ILE A 16 -21.88 -28.34 8.82
CA ILE A 16 -20.68 -29.15 8.60
C ILE A 16 -19.53 -28.26 8.11
N ILE A 17 -18.30 -28.66 8.44
CA ILE A 17 -17.09 -28.02 7.93
C ILE A 17 -16.63 -28.80 6.69
N MET A 18 -16.73 -28.16 5.54
CA MET A 18 -16.18 -28.66 4.29
C MET A 18 -14.74 -28.20 4.12
N THR A 19 -13.90 -29.03 3.50
CA THR A 19 -12.51 -28.75 3.16
C THR A 19 -12.28 -28.86 1.64
N PRO A 20 -12.97 -28.05 0.81
CA PRO A 20 -12.77 -28.07 -0.62
C PRO A 20 -11.32 -27.77 -1.01
N PHE A 21 -10.88 -28.46 -2.05
CA PHE A 21 -9.71 -28.09 -2.85
C PHE A 21 -10.16 -27.09 -3.90
N LEU A 22 -9.63 -25.88 -3.88
CA LEU A 22 -9.95 -24.81 -4.84
C LEU A 22 -8.76 -24.61 -5.78
N GLY A 23 -9.01 -24.54 -7.08
CA GLY A 23 -8.00 -24.31 -8.11
C GLY A 23 -8.65 -24.21 -9.48
N GLU A 24 -7.86 -23.85 -10.50
CA GLU A 24 -8.36 -23.79 -11.87
C GLU A 24 -8.29 -25.16 -12.56
N GLY A 25 -9.30 -25.46 -13.37
CA GLY A 25 -9.37 -26.70 -14.16
C GLY A 25 -9.66 -27.95 -13.34
N LYS A 26 -9.32 -29.12 -13.91
CA LYS A 26 -9.53 -30.42 -13.28
C LYS A 26 -8.47 -30.65 -12.20
N ILE A 27 -8.91 -30.75 -10.95
CA ILE A 27 -8.03 -31.04 -9.80
C ILE A 27 -7.59 -32.50 -9.84
N THR A 28 -6.28 -32.73 -9.93
CA THR A 28 -5.68 -34.06 -9.92
C THR A 28 -5.31 -34.52 -8.52
N ARG A 29 -4.91 -35.79 -8.36
CA ARG A 29 -4.40 -36.32 -7.09
C ARG A 29 -3.11 -35.63 -6.65
N ASP A 30 -2.23 -35.28 -7.59
CA ASP A 30 -1.00 -34.52 -7.32
C ASP A 30 -1.32 -33.10 -6.82
N ASP A 31 -2.32 -32.43 -7.40
CA ASP A 31 -2.78 -31.12 -6.91
C ASP A 31 -3.27 -31.19 -5.47
N MET A 32 -4.02 -32.23 -5.11
CA MET A 32 -4.50 -32.43 -3.74
C MET A 32 -3.34 -32.65 -2.76
N GLU A 33 -2.32 -33.39 -3.17
CA GLU A 33 -1.15 -33.63 -2.34
C GLU A 33 -0.32 -32.36 -2.13
N LYS A 34 -0.11 -31.58 -3.19
CA LYS A 34 0.49 -30.24 -3.11
C LYS A 34 -0.31 -29.32 -2.20
N ALA A 35 -1.63 -29.32 -2.31
CA ALA A 35 -2.52 -28.51 -1.46
C ALA A 35 -2.40 -28.87 0.03
N ARG A 36 -2.27 -30.16 0.37
CA ARG A 36 -2.05 -30.62 1.75
C ARG A 36 -0.67 -30.20 2.29
N ARG A 37 0.37 -30.29 1.45
CA ARG A 37 1.72 -29.83 1.82
C ARG A 37 1.72 -28.32 2.07
N LEU A 38 1.07 -27.56 1.19
CA LEU A 38 0.90 -26.12 1.37
C LEU A 38 0.12 -25.80 2.64
N ASP A 39 -1.00 -26.49 2.93
CA ASP A 39 -1.80 -26.28 4.13
C ASP A 39 -0.97 -26.48 5.42
N LYS A 40 -0.20 -27.56 5.49
CA LYS A 40 0.73 -27.83 6.62
C LYS A 40 1.85 -26.78 6.70
N TYR A 41 2.39 -26.38 5.55
CA TYR A 41 3.40 -25.32 5.49
C TYR A 41 2.85 -24.00 6.04
N LEU A 42 1.63 -23.60 5.65
CA LEU A 42 1.00 -22.37 6.09
C LEU A 42 0.79 -22.35 7.61
N GLU A 43 0.30 -23.44 8.20
CA GLU A 43 0.16 -23.58 9.65
C GLU A 43 1.48 -23.31 10.39
N GLN A 44 2.56 -23.93 9.93
CA GLN A 44 3.88 -23.76 10.54
C GLN A 44 4.45 -22.36 10.29
N LYS A 45 4.35 -21.88 9.04
CA LYS A 45 4.91 -20.60 8.61
C LYS A 45 4.25 -19.42 9.32
N MET A 46 2.93 -19.41 9.46
CA MET A 46 2.24 -18.30 10.13
C MET A 46 2.56 -18.20 11.62
N ASN A 47 2.70 -19.35 12.30
CA ASN A 47 3.16 -19.38 13.68
C ASN A 47 4.62 -18.93 13.82
N HIS A 48 5.48 -19.29 12.86
CA HIS A 48 6.86 -18.81 12.81
C HIS A 48 6.93 -17.30 12.63
N ILE A 49 6.18 -16.73 11.68
CA ILE A 49 6.08 -15.28 11.44
C ILE A 49 5.66 -14.54 12.73
N LEU A 50 4.66 -15.06 13.45
CA LEU A 50 4.25 -14.46 14.73
C LEU A 50 5.41 -14.40 15.73
N LYS A 51 6.18 -15.48 15.87
CA LYS A 51 7.33 -15.53 16.79
C LYS A 51 8.42 -14.55 16.38
N GLU A 52 8.72 -14.46 15.08
CA GLU A 52 9.70 -13.49 14.57
C GLU A 52 9.27 -12.05 14.85
N MET A 53 8.02 -11.69 14.52
CA MET A 53 7.50 -10.34 14.76
C MET A 53 7.41 -9.98 16.24
N LYS A 54 7.16 -10.96 17.12
CA LYS A 54 7.24 -10.77 18.58
C LYS A 54 8.67 -10.47 19.01
N ARG A 55 9.65 -11.24 18.54
CA ARG A 55 11.07 -11.06 18.84
C ARG A 55 11.62 -9.73 18.31
N GLU A 56 11.22 -9.31 17.11
CA GLU A 56 11.62 -8.06 16.47
C GLU A 56 10.88 -6.83 17.04
N GLY A 57 9.86 -7.03 17.88
CA GLY A 57 9.03 -5.95 18.43
C GLY A 57 8.10 -5.28 17.42
N THR A 58 8.03 -5.78 16.18
CA THR A 58 7.21 -5.21 15.10
C THR A 58 5.71 -5.44 15.30
N LEU A 59 5.33 -6.45 16.09
CA LEU A 59 3.92 -6.73 16.43
C LEU A 59 3.24 -5.57 17.17
N ASN A 60 4.00 -4.85 18.01
CA ASN A 60 3.53 -3.74 18.85
C ASN A 60 3.84 -2.37 18.24
N ALA A 61 4.42 -2.33 17.04
CA ALA A 61 4.68 -1.08 16.34
C ALA A 61 3.37 -0.41 15.90
N ASN A 62 3.47 0.82 15.38
CA ASN A 62 2.32 1.47 14.74
C ASN A 62 1.78 0.60 13.59
N ALA A 63 0.50 0.79 13.26
CA ALA A 63 -0.20 -0.06 12.28
C ALA A 63 0.56 -0.16 10.95
N LEU A 64 1.11 0.94 10.41
CA LEU A 64 1.83 0.92 9.15
C LEU A 64 3.07 0.02 9.22
N LYS A 65 3.91 0.20 10.24
CA LYS A 65 5.13 -0.59 10.44
C LYS A 65 4.83 -2.05 10.70
N LYS A 66 3.79 -2.34 11.50
CA LYS A 66 3.32 -3.70 11.75
C LYS A 66 2.91 -4.42 10.46
N TRP A 67 2.10 -3.77 9.64
CA TRP A 67 1.56 -4.38 8.42
C TRP A 67 2.57 -4.47 7.28
N HIS A 68 3.51 -3.52 7.21
CA HIS A 68 4.67 -3.61 6.33
C HIS A 68 5.54 -4.82 6.68
N ALA A 69 5.93 -4.97 7.96
CA ALA A 69 6.74 -6.11 8.41
C ALA A 69 6.02 -7.45 8.18
N LEU A 70 4.71 -7.54 8.46
CA LEU A 70 3.93 -8.73 8.11
C LEU A 70 4.00 -9.02 6.61
N GLY A 71 3.86 -7.99 5.78
CA GLY A 71 3.97 -8.07 4.33
C GLY A 71 5.29 -8.66 3.84
N GLU A 72 6.41 -8.18 4.37
CA GLU A 72 7.76 -8.67 4.01
C GLU A 72 7.89 -10.18 4.29
N LYS A 73 7.31 -10.64 5.40
CA LYS A 73 7.33 -12.06 5.80
C LYS A 73 6.37 -12.93 4.98
N LEU A 74 5.41 -12.33 4.26
CA LEU A 74 4.51 -13.02 3.32
C LEU A 74 5.13 -13.20 1.91
N SER A 75 6.39 -12.81 1.70
CA SER A 75 7.10 -12.95 0.42
C SER A 75 7.23 -14.39 -0.09
N PHE A 76 7.01 -15.41 0.74
CA PHE A 76 6.94 -16.81 0.30
C PHE A 76 5.82 -17.06 -0.73
N VAL A 77 4.82 -16.16 -0.82
CA VAL A 77 3.77 -16.23 -1.85
C VAL A 77 4.33 -16.03 -3.26
N ASP A 78 5.52 -15.44 -3.40
CA ASP A 78 6.20 -15.27 -4.69
C ASP A 78 6.89 -16.56 -5.19
N ASP A 79 7.03 -17.58 -4.32
CA ASP A 79 7.62 -18.86 -4.70
C ASP A 79 6.62 -19.68 -5.53
N LYS A 80 6.83 -19.69 -6.86
CA LYS A 80 5.99 -20.42 -7.83
C LYS A 80 6.01 -21.94 -7.65
N SER A 81 7.01 -22.49 -6.95
CA SER A 81 7.05 -23.92 -6.63
C SER A 81 6.09 -24.27 -5.49
N LEU A 82 5.72 -23.27 -4.68
CA LEU A 82 4.86 -23.39 -3.50
C LEU A 82 3.45 -22.85 -3.74
N VAL A 83 3.31 -21.72 -4.45
CA VAL A 83 2.05 -21.01 -4.70
C VAL A 83 1.87 -20.78 -6.19
N ASN A 84 0.72 -21.19 -6.75
CA ASN A 84 0.38 -20.91 -8.13
C ASN A 84 -0.05 -19.44 -8.25
N PRO A 85 0.47 -18.66 -9.21
CA PRO A 85 0.06 -17.26 -9.42
C PRO A 85 -1.45 -17.06 -9.53
N GLU A 86 -2.19 -18.01 -10.11
CA GLU A 86 -3.65 -17.88 -10.21
C GLU A 86 -4.37 -17.96 -8.86
N ASP A 87 -3.83 -18.72 -7.90
CA ASP A 87 -4.39 -18.76 -6.54
C ASP A 87 -4.20 -17.42 -5.80
N VAL A 88 -3.15 -16.68 -6.16
CA VAL A 88 -2.91 -15.29 -5.71
C VAL A 88 -3.93 -14.35 -6.33
N ASN A 89 -4.14 -14.45 -7.65
CA ASN A 89 -5.05 -13.60 -8.42
C ASN A 89 -6.52 -13.78 -8.00
N ASN A 90 -6.93 -15.03 -7.79
CA ASN A 90 -8.29 -15.40 -7.41
C ASN A 90 -8.54 -15.27 -5.90
N GLY A 91 -7.47 -15.12 -5.11
CA GLY A 91 -7.50 -14.85 -3.68
C GLY A 91 -7.66 -16.08 -2.79
N TYR A 92 -7.56 -17.29 -3.34
CA TYR A 92 -7.63 -18.54 -2.60
C TYR A 92 -6.46 -18.67 -1.61
N ILE A 93 -5.25 -18.28 -2.01
CA ILE A 93 -4.10 -18.33 -1.11
C ILE A 93 -4.29 -17.40 0.10
N TRP A 94 -4.85 -16.22 -0.09
CA TRP A 94 -5.09 -15.27 1.00
C TRP A 94 -6.12 -15.79 1.97
N GLN A 95 -7.15 -16.48 1.47
CA GLN A 95 -8.12 -17.18 2.30
C GLN A 95 -7.44 -18.28 3.13
N ALA A 96 -6.60 -19.11 2.53
CA ALA A 96 -5.88 -20.18 3.24
C ALA A 96 -4.90 -19.62 4.29
N ILE A 97 -4.12 -18.59 3.96
CA ILE A 97 -3.25 -17.90 4.92
C ILE A 97 -4.07 -17.41 6.12
N ARG A 98 -5.23 -16.77 5.88
CA ARG A 98 -6.11 -16.27 6.94
C ARG A 98 -6.59 -17.37 7.89
N GLN A 99 -6.82 -18.59 7.40
CA GLN A 99 -7.29 -19.71 8.22
C GLN A 99 -6.24 -20.18 9.23
N HIS A 100 -4.96 -20.05 8.86
CA HIS A 100 -3.82 -20.40 9.69
C HIS A 100 -3.21 -19.20 10.43
N CYS A 101 -3.64 -17.98 10.09
CA CYS A 101 -3.10 -16.75 10.65
C CYS A 101 -3.52 -16.55 12.11
N PRO A 102 -2.57 -16.40 13.06
CA PRO A 102 -2.87 -16.00 14.42
C PRO A 102 -3.61 -14.65 14.49
N LEU A 103 -4.49 -14.50 15.49
CA LEU A 103 -5.32 -13.29 15.63
C LEU A 103 -4.50 -12.01 15.81
N GLU A 104 -3.32 -12.10 16.44
CA GLU A 104 -2.45 -10.95 16.64
C GLU A 104 -1.87 -10.40 15.33
N LEU A 105 -1.84 -11.20 14.27
CA LEU A 105 -1.41 -10.81 12.92
C LEU A 105 -2.59 -10.33 12.05
N LEU A 106 -3.78 -10.17 12.63
CA LEU A 106 -4.98 -9.71 11.93
C LEU A 106 -5.49 -8.39 12.50
N PRO A 107 -6.37 -7.67 11.78
CA PRO A 107 -6.95 -6.43 12.27
C PRO A 107 -7.68 -6.62 13.60
N ARG A 108 -7.68 -5.56 14.42
CA ARG A 108 -8.41 -5.56 15.69
C ARG A 108 -9.90 -5.85 15.45
N GLY A 109 -10.50 -6.67 16.32
CA GLY A 109 -11.90 -7.10 16.19
C GLY A 109 -12.10 -8.37 15.36
N THR A 110 -11.03 -8.97 14.85
CA THR A 110 -11.09 -10.29 14.22
C THR A 110 -11.40 -11.36 15.27
N GLN A 111 -12.33 -12.26 14.95
CA GLN A 111 -12.73 -13.40 15.78
C GLN A 111 -12.29 -14.69 15.12
N LYS A 112 -11.86 -15.67 15.93
CA LYS A 112 -11.56 -17.02 15.44
C LYS A 112 -12.85 -17.84 15.41
N THR A 113 -13.06 -18.55 14.30
CA THR A 113 -14.17 -19.49 14.11
C THR A 113 -13.61 -20.85 13.72
N ASP A 114 -14.47 -21.87 13.66
CA ASP A 114 -14.10 -23.23 13.29
C ASP A 114 -13.51 -23.34 11.87
N VAL A 115 -13.73 -22.33 11.03
CA VAL A 115 -13.25 -22.29 9.63
C VAL A 115 -12.24 -21.18 9.36
N GLY A 116 -11.72 -20.55 10.41
CA GLY A 116 -10.70 -19.50 10.34
C GLY A 116 -11.12 -18.18 10.97
N ALA A 117 -10.30 -17.16 10.76
CA ALA A 117 -10.47 -15.86 11.38
C ALA A 117 -11.32 -14.89 10.52
N THR A 118 -12.28 -14.20 11.13
CA THR A 118 -13.22 -13.29 10.45
C THR A 118 -13.54 -12.03 11.27
N THR A 119 -13.71 -10.92 10.57
CA THR A 119 -14.26 -9.63 11.02
C THR A 119 -15.68 -9.42 10.49
N LYS A 120 -16.23 -10.42 9.79
CA LYS A 120 -17.45 -10.34 8.96
C LYS A 120 -17.37 -9.30 7.83
N ALA A 121 -16.18 -8.78 7.53
CA ALA A 121 -16.02 -7.83 6.44
C ALA A 121 -16.27 -8.51 5.08
N ARG A 122 -16.95 -7.79 4.17
CA ARG A 122 -17.34 -8.31 2.85
C ARG A 122 -16.16 -8.80 1.99
N ARG A 123 -14.93 -8.40 2.31
CA ARG A 123 -13.71 -8.62 1.50
C ARG A 123 -12.80 -9.74 2.03
N GLU A 124 -13.15 -10.38 3.13
CA GLU A 124 -12.30 -11.42 3.71
C GLU A 124 -12.17 -12.63 2.80
N GLY A 125 -10.93 -13.10 2.61
CA GLY A 125 -10.63 -14.25 1.74
C GLY A 125 -10.89 -13.99 0.25
N LYS A 126 -10.82 -12.73 -0.20
CA LYS A 126 -10.94 -12.33 -1.60
C LYS A 126 -9.63 -11.73 -2.10
N LYS A 127 -9.57 -11.43 -3.41
CA LYS A 127 -8.41 -10.78 -4.06
C LYS A 127 -7.87 -9.55 -3.34
N TYR A 128 -8.73 -8.76 -2.68
CA TYR A 128 -8.36 -7.52 -1.97
C TYR A 128 -8.65 -7.62 -0.47
N ASP A 129 -8.12 -8.67 0.15
CA ASP A 129 -8.20 -8.83 1.61
C ASP A 129 -7.05 -8.05 2.31
N HIS A 130 -7.12 -8.00 3.64
CA HIS A 130 -6.09 -7.37 4.47
C HIS A 130 -4.68 -7.95 4.24
N LEU A 131 -4.54 -9.27 4.16
CA LEU A 131 -3.25 -9.94 4.00
C LEU A 131 -2.64 -9.66 2.63
N HIS A 132 -3.46 -9.62 1.58
CA HIS A 132 -3.04 -9.14 0.26
C HIS A 132 -2.46 -7.72 0.33
N TYR A 133 -3.14 -6.80 1.02
CA TYR A 133 -2.63 -5.44 1.20
C TYR A 133 -1.33 -5.39 2.00
N CYS A 134 -1.19 -6.20 3.05
CA CYS A 134 0.06 -6.31 3.80
C CYS A 134 1.18 -6.77 2.87
N TYR A 135 0.97 -7.87 2.14
CA TYR A 135 1.94 -8.39 1.17
C TYR A 135 2.35 -7.33 0.14
N GLN A 136 1.39 -6.63 -0.48
CA GLN A 136 1.70 -5.56 -1.45
C GLN A 136 2.55 -4.44 -0.82
N LEU A 137 2.23 -4.04 0.41
CA LEU A 137 3.00 -3.04 1.13
C LEU A 137 4.43 -3.51 1.42
N GLY A 138 4.60 -4.76 1.85
CA GLY A 138 5.89 -5.37 2.19
C GLY A 138 6.86 -5.51 1.02
N ARG A 139 6.39 -5.34 -0.23
CA ARG A 139 7.25 -5.34 -1.43
C ARG A 139 8.04 -4.05 -1.61
N HIS A 140 7.71 -3.01 -0.84
CA HIS A 140 8.39 -1.72 -0.90
C HIS A 140 9.34 -1.56 0.28
N LYS A 141 10.43 -0.81 0.07
CA LYS A 141 11.32 -0.40 1.15
C LYS A 141 10.60 0.55 2.11
N TRP A 142 10.95 0.50 3.39
CA TRP A 142 10.32 1.33 4.42
C TRP A 142 10.39 2.83 4.10
N GLU A 143 11.51 3.30 3.56
CA GLU A 143 11.76 4.70 3.19
C GLU A 143 10.87 5.18 2.04
N ASP A 144 10.32 4.24 1.27
CA ASP A 144 9.42 4.49 0.16
C ASP A 144 7.96 4.47 0.56
N ILE A 145 7.65 3.99 1.77
CA ILE A 145 6.26 3.91 2.24
C ILE A 145 5.91 4.80 3.42
N ASN A 146 6.90 5.17 4.24
CA ASN A 146 6.65 5.87 5.50
C ASN A 146 6.04 7.28 5.35
N TRP A 147 6.18 7.91 4.18
CA TRP A 147 5.71 9.27 3.92
C TRP A 147 4.18 9.39 3.81
N VAL A 148 3.49 8.29 3.50
CA VAL A 148 2.02 8.24 3.40
C VAL A 148 1.35 8.31 4.78
N GLY A 149 2.12 8.02 5.84
CA GLY A 149 1.69 8.11 7.23
C GLY A 149 0.88 6.90 7.68
N GLU A 150 -0.45 6.99 7.60
CA GLU A 150 -1.32 5.96 8.16
C GLU A 150 -1.54 4.78 7.21
N TRP A 151 -1.73 3.58 7.79
CA TRP A 151 -2.11 2.37 7.07
C TRP A 151 -3.33 2.54 6.15
N PHE A 152 -4.33 3.31 6.58
CA PHE A 152 -5.54 3.52 5.79
C PHE A 152 -5.28 4.28 4.48
N ASN A 153 -4.31 5.20 4.48
CA ASN A 153 -3.92 5.94 3.29
C ASN A 153 -3.29 4.98 2.26
N TRP A 154 -2.48 4.01 2.72
CA TRP A 154 -1.95 2.95 1.87
C TRP A 154 -3.02 2.06 1.25
N ILE A 155 -4.02 1.64 2.03
CA ILE A 155 -5.19 0.92 1.48
C ILE A 155 -5.87 1.76 0.39
N THR A 156 -6.05 3.06 0.62
CA THR A 156 -6.69 3.97 -0.34
C THR A 156 -5.93 4.02 -1.67
N LEU A 157 -4.58 4.01 -1.64
CA LEU A 157 -3.74 3.93 -2.83
C LEU A 157 -3.88 2.59 -3.54
N MET A 158 -3.75 1.48 -2.82
CA MET A 158 -3.83 0.12 -3.39
C MET A 158 -5.20 -0.17 -4.01
N GLU A 159 -6.28 0.41 -3.48
CA GLU A 159 -7.62 0.37 -4.07
C GLU A 159 -7.79 1.27 -5.30
N SER A 160 -6.72 1.94 -5.72
CA SER A 160 -6.67 2.79 -6.91
C SER A 160 -5.63 2.23 -7.88
N PRO A 161 -5.90 1.13 -8.60
CA PRO A 161 -4.93 0.53 -9.52
C PRO A 161 -4.36 1.53 -10.54
N GLY A 162 -5.15 2.51 -10.99
CA GLY A 162 -4.68 3.58 -11.87
C GLY A 162 -3.56 4.44 -11.26
N LEU A 163 -3.61 4.69 -9.94
CA LEU A 163 -2.55 5.43 -9.23
C LEU A 163 -1.29 4.60 -9.01
N MET A 164 -1.44 3.30 -8.82
CA MET A 164 -0.33 2.38 -8.54
C MET A 164 0.39 1.92 -9.82
N ARG A 165 -0.25 2.06 -11.00
CA ARG A 165 0.28 1.59 -12.28
C ARG A 165 1.33 2.51 -12.86
N ASP A 166 1.12 3.82 -12.80
CA ASP A 166 2.10 4.77 -13.35
C ASP A 166 3.22 5.01 -12.33
N PRO A 167 4.46 4.59 -12.63
CA PRO A 167 5.57 4.62 -11.67
C PRO A 167 5.96 6.05 -11.25
N ARG A 168 5.50 7.07 -11.96
CA ARG A 168 5.78 8.49 -11.67
C ARG A 168 4.90 9.06 -10.57
N VAL A 169 3.72 8.48 -10.33
CA VAL A 169 2.72 9.03 -9.41
C VAL A 169 3.21 9.02 -7.96
N LEU A 170 3.66 7.88 -7.44
CA LEU A 170 4.08 7.77 -6.03
C LEU A 170 5.30 8.65 -5.70
N PRO A 171 6.38 8.70 -6.51
CA PRO A 171 7.50 9.61 -6.26
C PRO A 171 7.09 11.08 -6.21
N ILE A 172 6.21 11.53 -7.10
CA ILE A 172 5.74 12.92 -7.12
C ILE A 172 4.85 13.21 -5.91
N MET A 173 3.94 12.29 -5.56
CA MET A 173 3.13 12.41 -4.33
C MET A 173 4.02 12.49 -3.08
N LYS A 174 5.07 11.66 -3.00
CA LYS A 174 6.07 11.67 -1.92
C LYS A 174 6.74 13.04 -1.80
N GLN A 175 7.20 13.62 -2.91
CA GLN A 175 7.80 14.96 -2.93
C GLN A 175 6.82 16.03 -2.43
N MET A 176 5.59 16.02 -2.96
CA MET A 176 4.55 16.97 -2.57
C MET A 176 4.20 16.88 -1.09
N ILE A 177 4.04 15.68 -0.54
CA ILE A 177 3.67 15.51 0.87
C ILE A 177 4.82 15.87 1.80
N ARG A 178 6.07 15.55 1.42
CA ARG A 178 7.25 15.97 2.18
C ARG A 178 7.40 17.50 2.25
N SER A 179 6.97 18.23 1.22
CA SER A 179 7.05 19.70 1.23
C SER A 179 5.98 20.38 2.12
N LEU A 180 5.06 19.64 2.74
CA LEU A 180 4.01 20.23 3.57
C LEU A 180 4.47 20.56 4.99
N GLU A 181 5.62 20.03 5.43
CA GLU A 181 6.15 20.15 6.80
C GLU A 181 5.14 19.71 7.90
N ARG A 182 4.11 18.96 7.52
CA ARG A 182 3.08 18.41 8.41
C ARG A 182 2.57 17.07 7.90
N THR A 183 1.90 16.33 8.77
CA THR A 183 1.17 15.13 8.37
C THR A 183 -0.14 15.48 7.68
N ILE A 184 -0.49 14.67 6.69
CA ILE A 184 -1.78 14.69 6.02
C ILE A 184 -2.79 13.88 6.83
N THR A 185 -3.99 14.42 7.02
CA THR A 185 -5.08 13.69 7.66
C THR A 185 -5.66 12.64 6.72
N LYS A 186 -6.33 11.62 7.29
CA LYS A 186 -7.08 10.61 6.53
C LYS A 186 -8.10 11.21 5.55
N ASN A 187 -8.80 12.27 5.96
CA ASN A 187 -9.83 12.91 5.13
C ASN A 187 -9.20 13.66 3.95
N GLU A 188 -8.14 14.44 4.21
CA GLU A 188 -7.36 15.10 3.15
C GLU A 188 -6.85 14.10 2.13
N PHE A 189 -6.23 13.00 2.59
CA PHE A 189 -5.71 11.97 1.69
C PHE A 189 -6.82 11.31 0.86
N ARG A 190 -7.99 11.06 1.46
CA ARG A 190 -9.13 10.51 0.74
C ARG A 190 -9.61 11.46 -0.37
N VAL A 191 -9.64 12.76 -0.11
CA VAL A 191 -10.02 13.76 -1.12
C VAL A 191 -8.97 13.84 -2.23
N LEU A 192 -7.68 13.83 -1.87
CA LEU A 192 -6.56 13.78 -2.83
C LEU A 192 -6.68 12.56 -3.76
N ALA A 193 -6.78 11.36 -3.19
CA ALA A 193 -6.91 10.13 -3.97
C ALA A 193 -8.15 10.15 -4.87
N LYS A 194 -9.29 10.67 -4.37
CA LYS A 194 -10.51 10.82 -5.18
C LYS A 194 -10.32 11.79 -6.35
N SER A 195 -9.62 12.91 -6.15
CA SER A 195 -9.31 13.86 -7.22
C SER A 195 -8.39 13.22 -8.27
N LEU A 196 -7.32 12.55 -7.83
CA LEU A 196 -6.37 11.88 -8.73
C LEU A 196 -7.03 10.77 -9.57
N ARG A 197 -7.95 9.99 -8.97
CA ARG A 197 -8.70 8.93 -9.70
C ARG A 197 -9.52 9.46 -10.87
N LYS A 198 -9.84 10.77 -10.93
CA LYS A 198 -10.51 11.36 -12.10
C LYS A 198 -9.60 11.35 -13.33
N PHE A 199 -8.30 11.50 -13.12
CA PHE A 199 -7.30 11.48 -14.18
C PHE A 199 -6.74 10.07 -14.39
N PHE A 200 -6.32 9.43 -13.31
CA PHE A 200 -5.82 8.06 -13.29
C PHE A 200 -6.98 7.08 -13.07
N SER A 201 -7.92 7.06 -14.02
CA SER A 201 -9.15 6.28 -13.96
C SER A 201 -8.91 4.84 -13.51
N THR A 202 -9.78 4.37 -12.61
CA THR A 202 -9.83 2.96 -12.17
C THR A 202 -10.83 2.13 -12.98
N LYS A 203 -11.51 2.72 -13.97
CA LYS A 203 -12.49 2.04 -14.84
C LYS A 203 -11.81 1.46 -16.09
N SER A 204 -12.55 0.62 -16.83
CA SER A 204 -12.12 -0.04 -18.07
C SER A 204 -11.65 0.94 -19.15
N GLU A 205 -12.18 2.15 -19.17
CA GLU A 205 -11.69 3.28 -19.97
C GLU A 205 -10.48 3.90 -19.25
N TYR A 206 -9.37 3.18 -19.32
CA TYR A 206 -8.07 3.66 -18.85
C TYR A 206 -7.60 4.79 -19.75
N ARG A 207 -7.11 5.86 -19.12
CA ARG A 207 -6.37 6.90 -19.82
C ARG A 207 -4.91 6.46 -19.88
N ASP A 208 -4.42 6.14 -21.06
CA ASP A 208 -3.00 5.94 -21.27
C ASP A 208 -2.24 7.24 -20.95
N THR A 209 -1.31 7.15 -20.00
CA THR A 209 -0.48 8.26 -19.55
C THR A 209 0.90 8.26 -20.19
N SER A 210 1.19 7.31 -21.11
CA SER A 210 2.46 7.22 -21.84
C SER A 210 2.79 8.49 -22.62
N GLY A 211 1.78 9.15 -23.19
CA GLY A 211 1.91 10.42 -23.91
C GLY A 211 1.88 11.67 -23.03
N VAL A 212 1.76 11.53 -21.70
CA VAL A 212 1.72 12.65 -20.75
C VAL A 212 3.12 12.84 -20.16
N SER A 213 3.63 14.06 -20.19
CA SER A 213 4.94 14.38 -19.65
C SER A 213 4.98 14.35 -18.12
N ASP A 214 6.18 14.23 -17.54
CA ASP A 214 6.39 14.23 -16.09
C ASP A 214 5.97 15.56 -15.44
N SER A 215 6.14 16.68 -16.15
CA SER A 215 5.68 18.00 -15.70
C SER A 215 4.16 18.07 -15.62
N GLU A 216 3.45 17.59 -16.65
CA GLU A 216 1.98 17.55 -16.65
C GLU A 216 1.44 16.66 -15.53
N ILE A 217 2.03 15.47 -15.32
CA ILE A 217 1.64 14.59 -14.19
C ILE A 217 1.86 15.29 -12.85
N ARG A 218 2.98 16.01 -12.70
CA ARG A 218 3.26 16.80 -11.50
C ARG A 218 2.22 17.89 -11.29
N GLU A 219 1.83 18.61 -12.34
CA GLU A 219 0.79 19.64 -12.26
C GLU A 219 -0.57 19.05 -11.86
N ILE A 220 -0.94 17.90 -12.41
CA ILE A 220 -2.17 17.19 -12.05
C ILE A 220 -2.15 16.84 -10.55
N ILE A 221 -1.05 16.29 -10.05
CA ILE A 221 -0.92 15.91 -8.65
C ILE A 221 -1.00 17.12 -7.73
N ILE A 222 -0.29 18.21 -8.05
CA ILE A 222 -0.32 19.45 -7.29
C ILE A 222 -1.73 20.07 -7.31
N LYS A 223 -2.39 20.09 -8.47
CA LYS A 223 -3.77 20.56 -8.62
C LYS A 223 -4.73 19.76 -7.75
N SER A 224 -4.65 18.43 -7.77
CA SER A 224 -5.42 17.56 -6.88
C SER A 224 -5.10 17.80 -5.40
N GLY A 225 -3.84 18.11 -5.07
CA GLY A 225 -3.42 18.53 -3.72
C GLY A 225 -4.07 19.83 -3.27
N ARG A 226 -4.22 20.82 -4.17
CA ARG A 226 -4.94 22.07 -3.89
C ARG A 226 -6.44 21.83 -3.71
N GLU A 227 -7.06 21.03 -4.57
CA GLU A 227 -8.48 20.65 -4.45
C GLU A 227 -8.77 19.92 -3.14
N ALA A 228 -7.81 19.15 -2.64
CA ALA A 228 -7.90 18.46 -1.36
C ALA A 228 -7.65 19.36 -0.14
N GLY A 229 -7.35 20.64 -0.33
CA GLY A 229 -6.98 21.57 0.75
C GLY A 229 -5.61 21.28 1.38
N ILE A 230 -4.83 20.37 0.77
CA ILE A 230 -3.53 19.94 1.29
C ILE A 230 -2.49 21.01 0.97
N VAL A 231 -2.46 21.47 -0.28
CA VAL A 231 -1.55 22.49 -0.79
C VAL A 231 -2.26 23.84 -0.71
N LYS A 232 -1.77 24.75 0.15
CA LYS A 232 -2.30 26.11 0.25
C LYS A 232 -2.04 26.88 -1.05
N THR A 233 -2.98 27.71 -1.48
CA THR A 233 -2.88 28.55 -2.68
C THR A 233 -1.80 29.64 -2.59
N LYS A 234 -1.16 29.82 -1.43
CA LYS A 234 -0.06 30.76 -1.27
C LYS A 234 1.22 30.22 -1.89
N MET A 235 1.36 30.41 -3.20
CA MET A 235 2.65 30.60 -3.85
C MET A 235 2.41 31.23 -5.24
N LYS A 236 2.48 32.57 -5.32
CA LYS A 236 3.20 33.16 -6.46
C LYS A 236 4.60 32.56 -6.38
N SER A 237 4.94 31.85 -7.44
CA SER A 237 5.80 30.70 -7.38
C SER A 237 7.27 31.10 -7.26
N ALA A 238 7.92 30.67 -6.17
CA ALA A 238 9.39 30.60 -6.13
C ALA A 238 9.92 29.65 -7.22
N TYR A 239 9.08 28.73 -7.73
CA TYR A 239 9.40 27.82 -8.83
C TYR A 239 9.21 28.41 -10.24
N GLN A 240 8.32 29.40 -10.44
CA GLN A 240 8.20 30.15 -11.71
C GLN A 240 9.42 31.06 -11.92
N LEU A 241 10.17 31.36 -10.85
CA LEU A 241 11.42 32.11 -10.93
C LEU A 241 12.64 31.25 -11.32
N ILE A 242 12.56 29.93 -11.09
CA ILE A 242 13.65 29.01 -11.45
C ILE A 242 13.57 28.65 -12.94
N ASP A 243 12.37 28.37 -13.47
CA ASP A 243 12.18 28.07 -14.90
C ASP A 243 12.19 29.31 -15.82
N SER A 244 12.05 30.53 -15.28
CA SER A 244 12.09 31.76 -16.09
C SER A 244 13.48 32.39 -16.24
N GLY A 245 14.54 31.76 -15.72
CA GLY A 245 15.91 32.31 -15.77
C GLY A 245 16.11 33.62 -14.98
N ARG A 246 15.09 34.12 -14.28
CA ARG A 246 15.09 35.44 -13.62
C ARG A 246 15.74 35.48 -12.23
N MET A 247 16.26 34.36 -11.74
CA MET A 247 16.93 34.32 -10.43
C MET A 247 18.44 34.59 -10.46
N LYS A 248 19.05 34.76 -11.65
CA LYS A 248 20.47 35.16 -11.74
C LYS A 248 20.69 36.67 -11.51
N GLU A 249 19.73 37.53 -11.82
CA GLU A 249 19.92 38.98 -11.66
C GLU A 249 19.49 39.51 -10.28
N SER A 250 18.47 38.92 -9.65
CA SER A 250 17.95 39.45 -8.38
C SER A 250 18.90 39.23 -7.19
N PHE A 251 19.68 38.14 -7.18
CA PHE A 251 20.73 37.92 -6.17
C PHE A 251 21.96 38.82 -6.39
N LEU A 252 22.32 39.10 -7.65
CA LEU A 252 23.45 39.99 -7.98
C LEU A 252 23.16 41.47 -7.69
N ILE A 253 21.89 41.88 -7.72
CA ILE A 253 21.50 43.26 -7.41
C ILE A 253 21.47 43.50 -5.88
N GLN A 254 21.02 42.52 -5.09
CA GLN A 254 20.99 42.64 -3.63
C GLN A 254 22.40 42.66 -3.00
N ASP A 255 23.34 41.89 -3.54
CA ASP A 255 24.73 41.94 -3.06
C ASP A 255 25.45 43.23 -3.48
N ARG A 256 25.15 43.80 -4.65
CA ARG A 256 25.70 45.11 -5.07
C ARG A 256 25.16 46.27 -4.23
N GLU A 257 23.91 46.22 -3.77
CA GLU A 257 23.36 47.24 -2.87
C GLU A 257 23.89 47.10 -1.44
N ASN A 258 24.10 45.87 -0.93
CA ASN A 258 24.66 45.66 0.40
C ASN A 258 26.14 46.06 0.48
N ILE A 259 26.91 45.86 -0.59
CA ILE A 259 28.30 46.34 -0.69
C ILE A 259 28.35 47.88 -0.72
N LYS A 260 27.36 48.56 -1.34
CA LYS A 260 27.29 50.03 -1.34
C LYS A 260 26.82 50.63 -0.01
N ARG A 261 26.10 49.88 0.84
CA ARG A 261 25.53 50.39 2.10
C ARG A 261 26.37 50.14 3.35
N GLY A 262 27.60 49.64 3.22
CA GLY A 262 28.59 49.65 4.31
C GLY A 262 28.22 48.88 5.58
N ASN A 263 27.24 47.97 5.54
CA ASN A 263 26.82 47.20 6.72
C ASN A 263 27.60 45.89 6.82
N PHE A 264 28.87 45.98 7.22
CA PHE A 264 29.60 44.85 7.79
C PHE A 264 29.37 44.81 9.31
N GLN A 265 28.34 44.08 9.76
CA GLN A 265 28.33 43.63 11.15
C GLN A 265 29.31 42.47 11.30
N LYS A 266 30.49 42.78 11.82
CA LYS A 266 31.43 41.82 12.40
C LYS A 266 30.68 40.98 13.44
N ARG A 267 30.51 39.68 13.19
CA ARG A 267 30.29 38.70 14.26
C ARG A 267 31.66 38.36 14.83
N GLN A 268 31.93 38.81 16.05
CA GLN A 268 33.05 38.33 16.85
C GLN A 268 32.74 36.93 17.40
N LEU A 269 33.84 36.17 17.47
CA LEU A 269 34.14 34.87 18.11
C LEU A 269 33.07 34.21 18.98
#